data_AF-R5L0S2-F1
#
_entry.id   AF-R5L0S2-F1
#
_cell.length_a   1.000
_cell.length_b   1.000
_cell.length_c   1.000
_cell.angle_alpha   90.00
_cell.angle_beta   90.00
_cell.angle_gamma   90.00
#
_symmetry.space_group_name_H-M   'P 1'
#
loop_
_entity.id
_entity.type
_entity.pdbx_description
1 polymer ?
#
loop_
_entity_poly.entity_id
_entity_poly.type
_entity_poly.pdbx_seq_one_letter_code
_entity_poly.pdbx_strand_id
1 'polypeptide(L)'
;MFAALQDRRLPVAERLSRCAEFAWQIQEALELEQPLPGVPQEYPDIFTPEEVSRLLDTLSAMESINQEWADTLERLTQRQEELLEALPEFLGETGGEWRYEHIAVYFLYRHFTDCLSDGAVYARTMVACCSAAAVMLMDCMRWKDSGALSEWDRILDLKLYSKQVEYSEENTAEFIAEYD
;
A
#
# COMPACT_ATOMS: atom_id res chain seq x y z
N MET A 1 7.14 7.74 10.72
CA MET A 1 6.73 7.39 9.35
C MET A 1 7.89 7.36 8.37
N PHE A 2 8.44 8.50 7.90
CA PHE A 2 9.53 8.51 6.91
C PHE A 2 10.78 7.71 7.31
N ALA A 3 11.18 7.75 8.59
CA ALA A 3 12.29 6.95 9.09
C ALA A 3 12.08 5.43 8.99
N ALA A 4 10.83 4.96 9.00
CA ALA A 4 10.52 3.55 8.74
C ALA A 4 10.64 3.24 7.24
N LEU A 5 10.03 4.06 6.39
CA LEU A 5 10.05 3.87 4.94
C LEU A 5 11.41 4.06 4.28
N GLN A 6 12.30 4.91 4.82
CA GLN A 6 13.57 5.25 4.18
C GLN A 6 14.76 4.45 4.72
N ASP A 7 14.53 3.44 5.57
CA ASP A 7 15.56 2.54 6.08
C ASP A 7 15.94 1.46 5.05
N ARG A 8 16.60 1.86 3.97
CA ARG A 8 16.94 1.03 2.80
C ARG A 8 17.90 -0.15 3.07
N ARG A 9 18.19 -0.43 4.34
CA ARG A 9 18.82 -1.69 4.77
C ARG A 9 17.83 -2.85 4.75
N LEU A 10 16.53 -2.55 4.81
CA LEU A 10 15.44 -3.52 4.73
C LEU A 10 14.77 -3.49 3.35
N PRO A 11 14.25 -4.64 2.86
CA PRO A 11 13.41 -4.71 1.67
C PRO A 11 12.19 -3.80 1.79
N VAL A 12 11.69 -3.27 0.66
CA VAL A 12 10.54 -2.36 0.66
C VAL A 12 9.29 -2.95 1.30
N ALA A 13 9.02 -4.25 1.11
CA ALA A 13 7.88 -4.93 1.74
C ALA A 13 7.98 -4.83 3.28
N GLU A 14 9.14 -5.17 3.85
CA GLU A 14 9.39 -5.05 5.28
C GLU A 14 9.30 -3.61 5.78
N ARG A 15 9.77 -2.64 4.99
CA ARG A 15 9.67 -1.21 5.34
C ARG A 15 8.23 -0.72 5.40
N LEU A 16 7.35 -1.21 4.51
CA LEU A 16 5.92 -0.91 4.52
C LEU A 16 5.27 -1.53 5.76
N SER A 17 5.55 -2.81 6.04
CA SER A 17 5.07 -3.52 7.24
C SER A 17 5.50 -2.81 8.54
N ARG A 18 6.78 -2.44 8.65
CA ARG A 18 7.31 -1.66 9.78
C ARG A 18 6.70 -0.25 9.89
N CYS A 19 6.36 0.35 8.76
CA CYS A 19 5.71 1.65 8.71
C CYS A 19 4.27 1.57 9.23
N ALA A 20 3.50 0.56 8.79
CA ALA A 20 2.15 0.28 9.30
C ALA A 20 2.15 0.10 10.83
N GLU A 21 3.03 -0.77 11.34
CA GLU A 21 3.18 -1.00 12.78
C GLU A 21 3.53 0.28 13.55
N PHE A 22 4.43 1.09 12.99
CA PHE A 22 4.81 2.34 13.66
C PHE A 22 3.62 3.29 13.77
N ALA A 23 2.77 3.37 12.75
CA ALA A 23 1.57 4.20 12.81
C ALA A 23 0.54 3.64 13.81
N TRP A 24 0.38 2.32 13.88
CA TRP A 24 -0.48 1.68 14.88
C TRP A 24 -0.05 2.03 16.30
N GLN A 25 1.25 1.88 16.62
CA GLN A 25 1.76 2.22 17.95
C GLN A 25 1.65 3.72 18.26
N ILE A 26 1.78 4.60 17.26
CA ILE A 26 1.53 6.03 17.45
C ILE A 26 0.06 6.29 17.75
N GLN A 27 -0.87 5.67 17.01
CA GLN A 27 -2.31 5.77 17.22
C GLN A 27 -2.67 5.38 18.67
N GLU A 28 -2.21 4.19 19.10
CA GLU A 28 -2.45 3.69 20.45
C GLU A 28 -1.86 4.63 21.53
N ALA A 29 -0.64 5.14 21.32
CA ALA A 29 -0.03 6.07 22.26
C ALA A 29 -0.81 7.39 22.37
N LEU A 30 -1.37 7.90 21.27
CA LEU A 30 -2.20 9.11 21.28
C LEU A 30 -3.52 8.87 22.04
N GLU A 31 -4.17 7.74 21.80
CA GLU A 31 -5.44 7.38 22.46
C GLU A 31 -5.28 7.13 23.96
N LEU A 32 -4.15 6.54 24.36
CA LEU A 32 -3.83 6.25 25.76
C LEU A 32 -3.09 7.40 26.47
N GLU A 33 -2.88 8.55 25.80
CA GLU A 33 -2.11 9.69 26.29
C GLU A 33 -0.69 9.32 26.79
N GLN A 34 -0.03 8.39 26.09
CA GLN A 34 1.30 7.89 26.38
C GLN A 34 2.38 8.61 25.57
N PRO A 35 3.66 8.54 25.99
CA PRO A 35 4.76 9.03 25.17
C PRO A 35 4.80 8.34 23.80
N LEU A 36 5.08 9.12 22.76
CA LEU A 36 5.19 8.56 21.41
C LEU A 36 6.30 7.50 21.33
N PRO A 37 6.04 6.37 20.66
CA PRO A 37 7.01 5.28 20.54
C PRO A 37 8.16 5.64 19.60
N GLY A 38 9.24 4.88 19.70
CA GLY A 38 10.30 4.85 18.67
C GLY A 38 9.88 4.01 17.46
N VAL A 39 10.73 3.97 16.43
CA VAL A 39 10.51 3.07 15.28
C VAL A 39 10.58 1.61 15.76
N PRO A 40 9.55 0.79 15.51
CA PRO A 40 9.48 -0.58 16.01
C PRO A 40 10.57 -1.47 15.38
N GLN A 41 10.99 -2.48 16.15
CA GLN A 41 11.92 -3.51 15.69
C GLN A 41 11.20 -4.81 15.30
N GLU A 42 10.02 -5.04 15.86
CA GLU A 42 9.12 -6.14 15.54
C GLU A 42 7.87 -5.55 14.90
N TYR A 43 7.38 -6.17 13.83
CA TYR A 43 6.26 -5.67 13.06
C TYR A 43 5.55 -6.85 12.37
N PRO A 44 4.20 -6.89 12.37
CA PRO A 44 3.45 -7.84 11.58
C PRO A 44 3.65 -7.58 10.09
N ASP A 45 3.57 -8.63 9.28
CA ASP A 45 3.67 -8.51 7.83
C ASP A 45 2.33 -8.11 7.24
N ILE A 46 2.29 -7.06 6.41
CA ILE A 46 1.08 -6.64 5.68
C ILE A 46 0.91 -7.35 4.33
N PHE A 47 1.83 -8.24 3.98
CA PHE A 47 1.79 -9.07 2.77
C PHE A 47 1.35 -10.51 3.06
N THR A 48 0.61 -10.75 4.15
CA THR A 48 -0.06 -12.04 4.34
C THR A 48 -1.27 -12.19 3.40
N PRO A 49 -1.72 -13.43 3.11
CA PRO A 49 -2.94 -13.64 2.33
C PRO A 49 -4.15 -12.90 2.91
N GLU A 50 -4.27 -12.83 4.24
CA GLU A 50 -5.36 -12.14 4.91
C GLU A 50 -5.32 -10.62 4.69
N GLU A 51 -4.16 -10.00 4.87
CA GLU A 51 -4.01 -8.54 4.69
C GLU A 51 -4.12 -8.12 3.23
N VAL A 52 -3.62 -8.94 2.29
CA VAL A 52 -3.83 -8.68 0.86
C VAL A 52 -5.28 -8.88 0.45
N SER A 53 -5.96 -9.91 0.95
CA SER A 53 -7.39 -10.07 0.70
C SER A 53 -8.17 -8.85 1.22
N ARG A 54 -7.86 -8.41 2.44
CA ARG A 54 -8.45 -7.21 3.05
C ARG A 54 -8.25 -5.98 2.16
N LEU A 55 -7.03 -5.74 1.68
CA LEU A 55 -6.72 -4.65 0.76
C LEU A 55 -7.55 -4.73 -0.54
N LEU A 56 -7.60 -5.90 -1.18
CA LEU A 56 -8.34 -6.07 -2.42
C LEU A 56 -9.85 -5.91 -2.21
N ASP A 57 -10.37 -6.35 -1.06
CA ASP A 57 -11.75 -6.15 -0.67
C ASP A 57 -12.06 -4.65 -0.45
N THR A 58 -11.17 -3.90 0.23
CA THR A 58 -11.29 -2.43 0.38
C THR A 58 -11.39 -1.76 -0.99
N LEU A 59 -10.48 -2.13 -1.90
CA LEU A 59 -10.44 -1.58 -3.26
C LEU A 59 -11.68 -1.94 -4.08
N SER A 60 -12.33 -3.07 -3.78
CA SER A 60 -13.55 -3.53 -4.45
C SER A 60 -14.82 -2.82 -3.96
N ALA A 61 -14.82 -2.32 -2.72
CA ALA A 61 -15.92 -1.56 -2.14
C ALA A 61 -16.05 -0.14 -2.73
N MET A 62 -14.96 0.38 -3.28
CA MET A 62 -14.91 1.70 -3.91
C MET A 62 -15.72 1.79 -5.20
N GLU A 63 -16.15 3.02 -5.56
CA GLU A 63 -16.71 3.28 -6.88
C GLU A 63 -15.62 3.07 -7.94
N SER A 64 -15.86 2.13 -8.87
CA SER A 64 -14.93 1.84 -9.95
C SER A 64 -14.86 2.99 -10.96
N ILE A 65 -13.66 3.49 -11.26
CA ILE A 65 -13.46 4.56 -12.24
C ILE A 65 -13.80 4.12 -13.67
N ASN A 66 -13.53 2.86 -14.02
CA ASN A 66 -13.76 2.31 -15.35
C ASN A 66 -13.71 0.78 -15.37
N GLN A 67 -14.05 0.18 -16.51
CA GLN A 67 -14.01 -1.27 -16.70
C GLN A 67 -12.57 -1.83 -16.60
N GLU A 68 -11.56 -1.08 -17.06
CA GLU A 68 -10.16 -1.51 -17.01
C GLU A 68 -9.68 -1.77 -15.57
N TRP A 69 -10.06 -0.89 -14.63
CA TRP A 69 -9.81 -1.09 -13.21
C TRP A 69 -10.55 -2.31 -12.68
N ALA A 70 -11.85 -2.44 -12.97
CA ALA A 70 -12.65 -3.56 -12.49
C ALA A 70 -12.07 -4.91 -12.94
N ASP A 71 -11.70 -5.03 -14.22
CA ASP A 71 -11.07 -6.24 -14.77
C ASP A 71 -9.69 -6.49 -14.13
N THR A 72 -8.93 -5.43 -13.85
CA THR A 72 -7.61 -5.56 -13.19
C THR A 72 -7.76 -6.05 -11.76
N LEU A 73 -8.70 -5.48 -11.00
CA LEU A 73 -8.96 -5.86 -9.61
C LEU A 73 -9.46 -7.30 -9.52
N GLU A 74 -10.38 -7.72 -10.40
CA GLU A 74 -10.85 -9.12 -10.46
C GLU A 74 -9.67 -10.09 -10.66
N ARG A 75 -8.76 -9.77 -11.57
CA ARG A 75 -7.57 -10.60 -11.84
C ARG A 75 -6.59 -10.62 -10.66
N LEU A 76 -6.42 -9.51 -9.96
CA LEU A 76 -5.62 -9.44 -8.73
C LEU A 76 -6.21 -10.35 -7.66
N THR A 77 -7.52 -10.27 -7.41
CA THR A 77 -8.22 -11.10 -6.41
C THR A 77 -8.13 -12.58 -6.73
N GLN A 78 -8.29 -12.97 -8.01
CA GLN A 78 -8.19 -14.37 -8.44
C GLN A 78 -6.77 -14.95 -8.32
N ARG A 79 -5.74 -14.10 -8.36
CA ARG A 79 -4.33 -14.51 -8.41
C ARG A 79 -3.53 -14.12 -7.17
N GLN A 80 -4.17 -13.60 -6.12
CA GLN A 80 -3.47 -13.03 -4.97
C GLN A 80 -2.42 -13.99 -4.34
N GLU A 81 -2.74 -15.29 -4.23
CA GLU A 81 -1.80 -16.30 -3.70
C GLU A 81 -0.57 -16.44 -4.60
N GLU A 82 -0.77 -16.58 -5.93
CA GLU A 82 0.30 -16.66 -6.92
C GLU A 82 1.20 -15.42 -6.89
N LEU A 83 0.59 -14.24 -6.74
CA LEU A 83 1.31 -12.97 -6.73
C LEU A 83 2.12 -12.79 -5.44
N LEU A 84 1.55 -13.15 -4.29
CA LEU A 84 2.26 -13.12 -3.01
C LEU A 84 3.50 -14.02 -3.01
N GLU A 85 3.38 -15.24 -3.55
CA GLU A 85 4.52 -16.16 -3.69
C GLU A 85 5.58 -15.61 -4.65
N ALA A 86 5.18 -14.89 -5.70
CA ALA A 86 6.08 -14.33 -6.71
C ALA A 86 6.75 -13.00 -6.31
N LEU A 87 6.20 -12.26 -5.33
CA LEU A 87 6.68 -10.94 -4.94
C LEU A 87 8.18 -10.88 -4.60
N PRO A 88 8.76 -11.81 -3.82
CA PRO A 88 10.19 -11.78 -3.53
C PRO A 88 11.07 -11.92 -4.78
N GLU A 89 10.69 -12.82 -5.70
CA GLU A 89 11.38 -13.01 -6.98
C GLU A 89 11.25 -11.76 -7.86
N PHE A 90 10.04 -11.24 -8.00
CA PHE A 90 9.73 -10.03 -8.75
C PHE A 90 10.56 -8.82 -8.29
N LEU A 91 10.65 -8.58 -6.98
CA LEU A 91 11.43 -7.48 -6.40
C LEU A 91 12.94 -7.68 -6.62
N GLY A 92 13.41 -8.93 -6.55
CA GLY A 92 14.81 -9.29 -6.79
C GLY A 92 15.24 -9.12 -8.25
N GLU A 93 14.38 -9.48 -9.21
CA GLU A 93 14.70 -9.44 -10.63
C GLU A 93 14.51 -8.07 -11.28
N THR A 94 13.40 -7.40 -10.97
CA THR A 94 13.01 -6.20 -11.72
C THR A 94 13.70 -4.92 -11.22
N GLY A 95 14.24 -4.96 -10.01
CA GLY A 95 14.67 -3.76 -9.29
C GLY A 95 13.52 -2.75 -9.13
N GLY A 96 13.77 -1.64 -8.44
CA GLY A 96 12.76 -0.58 -8.32
C GLY A 96 12.04 -0.51 -6.98
N GLU A 97 12.59 -1.11 -5.92
CA GLU A 97 12.10 -0.88 -4.54
C GLU A 97 11.96 0.62 -4.18
N TRP A 98 12.84 1.47 -4.71
CA TRP A 98 12.79 2.92 -4.53
C TRP A 98 11.49 3.55 -5.03
N ARG A 99 10.84 2.93 -6.03
CA ARG A 99 9.60 3.42 -6.63
C ARG A 99 8.43 3.19 -5.68
N TYR A 100 8.32 2.00 -5.11
CA TYR A 100 7.27 1.68 -4.13
C TYR A 100 7.47 2.48 -2.84
N GLU A 101 8.72 2.73 -2.42
CA GLU A 101 9.03 3.72 -1.38
C GLU A 101 8.47 5.10 -1.73
N HIS A 102 8.70 5.61 -2.95
CA HIS A 102 8.18 6.91 -3.36
C HIS A 102 6.65 6.96 -3.49
N ILE A 103 6.00 5.87 -3.89
CA ILE A 103 4.54 5.77 -3.89
C ILE A 103 4.02 5.94 -2.45
N ALA A 104 4.54 5.17 -1.50
CA ALA A 104 4.16 5.30 -0.09
C ALA A 104 4.47 6.69 0.47
N VAL A 105 5.64 7.26 0.15
CA VAL A 105 6.01 8.63 0.55
C VAL A 105 5.06 9.69 -0.03
N TYR A 106 4.63 9.53 -1.28
CA TYR A 106 3.66 10.43 -1.91
C TYR A 106 2.32 10.39 -1.17
N PHE A 107 1.75 9.19 -0.97
CA PHE A 107 0.46 9.06 -0.30
C PHE A 107 0.51 9.51 1.16
N LEU A 108 1.62 9.27 1.86
CA LEU A 108 1.83 9.87 3.18
C LEU A 108 1.82 11.39 3.10
N TYR A 109 2.60 12.01 2.21
CA TYR A 109 2.61 13.47 2.10
C TYR A 109 1.23 14.04 1.74
N ARG A 110 0.46 13.32 0.91
CA ARG A 110 -0.83 13.76 0.39
C ARG A 110 -1.97 13.66 1.40
N HIS A 111 -2.03 12.57 2.16
CA HIS A 111 -3.18 12.25 3.02
C HIS A 111 -2.87 12.25 4.51
N PHE A 112 -1.61 12.11 4.92
CA PHE A 112 -1.26 12.00 6.35
C PHE A 112 -1.51 13.30 7.12
N THR A 113 -1.34 14.47 6.50
CA THR A 113 -1.55 15.76 7.19
C THR A 113 -2.99 15.95 7.69
N ASP A 114 -3.94 15.27 7.06
CA ASP A 114 -5.35 15.31 7.47
C ASP A 114 -5.57 14.63 8.83
N CYS A 115 -4.64 13.75 9.26
CA CYS A 115 -4.66 13.12 10.57
C CYS A 115 -4.60 14.14 11.73
N LEU A 116 -4.12 15.36 11.47
CA LEU A 116 -4.14 16.45 12.44
C LEU A 116 -5.57 16.95 12.74
N SER A 117 -6.53 16.63 11.87
CA SER A 117 -7.93 17.05 11.98
C SER A 117 -8.83 15.94 12.50
N ASP A 118 -8.67 14.71 12.00
CA ASP A 118 -9.52 13.57 12.36
C ASP A 118 -8.88 12.60 13.38
N GLY A 119 -7.57 12.71 13.62
CA GLY A 119 -6.85 11.83 14.54
C GLY A 119 -6.47 10.46 13.97
N ALA A 120 -6.78 10.18 12.70
CA ALA A 120 -6.66 8.85 12.09
C ALA A 120 -5.23 8.55 11.59
N VAL A 121 -4.25 8.51 12.50
CA VAL A 121 -2.82 8.30 12.14
C VAL A 121 -2.59 6.96 11.45
N TYR A 122 -3.19 5.89 11.99
CA TYR A 122 -3.05 4.55 11.43
C TYR A 122 -3.71 4.43 10.06
N ALA A 123 -4.99 4.79 9.95
CA ALA A 123 -5.73 4.71 8.69
C ALA A 123 -5.04 5.48 7.54
N ARG A 124 -4.60 6.73 7.81
CA ARG A 124 -3.90 7.56 6.81
C ARG A 124 -2.55 6.98 6.40
N THR A 125 -1.89 6.26 7.30
CA THR A 125 -0.66 5.53 6.97
C THR A 125 -0.95 4.30 6.13
N MET A 126 -2.02 3.57 6.45
CA MET A 126 -2.41 2.37 5.72
C MET A 126 -2.78 2.69 4.28
N VAL A 127 -3.48 3.79 4.01
CA VAL A 127 -3.69 4.28 2.64
C VAL A 127 -2.36 4.35 1.87
N ALA A 128 -1.29 4.85 2.49
CA ALA A 128 0.01 4.94 1.85
C ALA A 128 0.71 3.58 1.67
N CYS A 129 0.71 2.73 2.70
CA CYS A 129 1.37 1.43 2.66
C CYS A 129 0.67 0.48 1.69
N CYS A 130 -0.66 0.41 1.78
CA CYS A 130 -1.52 -0.38 0.92
C CYS A 130 -1.48 0.13 -0.53
N SER A 131 -1.31 1.44 -0.77
CA SER A 131 -1.13 1.95 -2.13
C SER A 131 0.15 1.48 -2.80
N ALA A 132 1.25 1.43 -2.05
CA ALA A 132 2.47 0.83 -2.57
C ALA A 132 2.28 -0.67 -2.81
N ALA A 133 1.65 -1.39 -1.88
CA ALA A 133 1.39 -2.83 -2.00
C ALA A 133 0.49 -3.18 -3.20
N ALA A 134 -0.60 -2.44 -3.43
CA ALA A 134 -1.49 -2.64 -4.56
C ALA A 134 -0.76 -2.47 -5.90
N VAL A 135 0.03 -1.40 -6.05
CA VAL A 135 0.83 -1.17 -7.27
C VAL A 135 1.93 -2.24 -7.43
N MET A 136 2.53 -2.73 -6.33
CA MET A 136 3.45 -3.86 -6.38
C MET A 136 2.79 -5.13 -6.93
N LEU A 137 1.57 -5.44 -6.49
CA LEU A 137 0.81 -6.59 -6.97
C LEU A 137 0.42 -6.44 -8.44
N MET A 138 0.01 -5.24 -8.88
CA MET A 138 -0.26 -4.94 -10.29
C MET A 138 0.98 -5.15 -11.18
N ASP A 139 2.11 -4.54 -10.79
CA ASP A 139 3.38 -4.65 -11.51
C ASP A 139 3.86 -6.12 -11.56
N CYS A 140 3.73 -6.84 -10.44
CA CYS A 140 4.08 -8.27 -10.34
C CYS A 140 3.19 -9.13 -11.24
N MET A 141 1.88 -8.87 -11.26
CA MET A 141 0.94 -9.59 -12.13
C MET A 141 1.30 -9.41 -13.60
N ARG A 142 1.62 -8.17 -14.00
CA ARG A 142 2.02 -7.88 -15.37
C ARG A 142 3.35 -8.54 -15.72
N TRP A 143 4.33 -8.50 -14.82
CA TRP A 143 5.60 -9.20 -14.99
C TRP A 143 5.40 -10.71 -15.17
N LYS A 144 4.50 -11.33 -14.40
CA LYS A 144 4.14 -12.75 -14.55
C LYS A 144 3.50 -13.06 -15.90
N ASP A 145 2.70 -12.15 -16.44
CA ASP A 145 2.02 -12.34 -17.73
C ASP A 145 2.97 -12.26 -18.94
N SER A 146 3.92 -11.33 -18.90
CA SER A 146 4.78 -11.00 -20.06
C SER A 146 6.21 -11.53 -19.93
N GLY A 147 6.65 -11.89 -18.72
CA GLY A 147 8.05 -12.19 -18.38
C GLY A 147 8.97 -10.95 -18.33
N ALA A 148 8.44 -9.75 -18.54
CA ALA A 148 9.21 -8.50 -18.52
C ALA A 148 8.32 -7.31 -18.17
N LEU A 149 8.84 -6.37 -17.37
CA LEU A 149 8.10 -5.18 -16.97
C LEU A 149 8.82 -3.92 -17.47
N SER A 150 8.22 -3.20 -18.41
CA SER A 150 8.80 -1.96 -18.92
C SER A 150 8.50 -0.76 -18.00
N GLU A 151 9.26 0.33 -18.13
CA GLU A 151 8.96 1.56 -17.39
C GLU A 151 7.59 2.14 -17.77
N TRP A 152 7.19 1.98 -19.03
CA TRP A 152 5.88 2.44 -19.50
C TRP A 152 4.75 1.66 -18.84
N ASP A 153 4.92 0.35 -18.70
CA ASP A 153 3.95 -0.51 -17.99
C ASP A 153 3.77 -0.05 -16.54
N ARG A 154 4.88 0.16 -15.81
CA ARG A 154 4.86 0.69 -14.44
C ARG A 154 4.11 2.03 -14.38
N ILE A 155 4.35 2.94 -15.33
CA ILE A 155 3.65 4.24 -15.38
C ILE A 155 2.14 4.04 -15.57
N LEU A 156 1.73 3.11 -16.44
CA LEU A 156 0.32 2.82 -16.67
C LEU A 156 -0.36 2.24 -15.43
N ASP A 157 0.26 1.27 -14.75
CA ASP A 157 -0.31 0.63 -13.56
C ASP A 157 -0.48 1.63 -12.42
N LEU A 158 0.54 2.46 -12.12
CA LEU A 158 0.41 3.53 -11.12
C LEU A 158 -0.63 4.58 -11.50
N LYS A 159 -0.71 4.94 -12.79
CA LYS A 159 -1.70 5.91 -13.26
C LYS A 159 -3.12 5.38 -13.12
N LEU A 160 -3.35 4.10 -13.43
CA LEU A 160 -4.66 3.47 -13.26
C LEU A 160 -5.03 3.43 -11.77
N TYR A 161 -4.11 3.00 -10.91
CA TYR A 161 -4.31 2.93 -9.46
C TYR A 161 -4.58 4.30 -8.82
N SER A 162 -3.73 5.31 -9.07
CA SER A 162 -3.90 6.66 -8.49
C SER A 162 -5.23 7.26 -8.93
N LYS A 163 -5.61 7.06 -10.19
CA LYS A 163 -6.92 7.50 -10.68
C LYS A 163 -8.08 6.84 -9.95
N GLN A 164 -7.99 5.55 -9.61
CA GLN A 164 -9.04 4.86 -8.86
C GLN A 164 -9.18 5.41 -7.44
N VAL A 165 -8.07 5.46 -6.69
CA VAL A 165 -8.09 5.86 -5.27
C VAL A 165 -8.48 7.33 -5.10
N GLU A 166 -7.96 8.19 -5.98
CA GLU A 166 -8.21 9.64 -5.95
C GLU A 166 -9.38 10.04 -6.87
N TYR A 167 -10.21 9.08 -7.31
CA TYR A 167 -11.35 9.34 -8.21
C TYR A 167 -12.37 10.29 -7.57
N SER A 168 -12.70 10.04 -6.31
CA SER A 168 -13.67 10.80 -5.51
C SER A 168 -13.21 10.88 -4.06
N GLU A 169 -13.71 11.89 -3.33
CA GLU A 169 -13.52 11.97 -1.88
C GLU A 169 -14.12 10.75 -1.17
N GLU A 170 -15.23 10.21 -1.70
CA GLU A 170 -15.89 8.99 -1.21
C GLU A 170 -14.96 7.77 -1.29
N ASN A 171 -14.22 7.56 -2.40
CA ASN A 171 -13.28 6.44 -2.51
C ASN A 171 -12.15 6.54 -1.48
N THR A 172 -11.60 7.73 -1.27
CA THR A 172 -10.56 7.92 -0.25
C THR A 172 -11.14 7.72 1.16
N ALA A 173 -12.37 8.15 1.41
CA ALA A 173 -13.05 7.93 2.68
C ALA A 173 -13.35 6.45 2.95
N GLU A 174 -13.78 5.69 1.93
CA GLU A 174 -14.00 4.24 2.02
C GLU A 174 -12.70 3.51 2.37
N PHE A 175 -11.57 3.95 1.77
CA PHE A 175 -10.25 3.42 2.15
C PHE A 175 -9.96 3.69 3.62
N ILE A 176 -10.10 4.93 4.07
CA ILE A 176 -9.76 5.32 5.44
C ILE A 176 -10.64 4.56 6.44
N ALA A 177 -11.94 4.46 6.17
CA ALA A 177 -12.91 3.83 7.06
C ALA A 177 -12.61 2.35 7.35
N GLU A 178 -11.95 1.64 6.45
CA GLU A 178 -11.54 0.26 6.68
C GLU A 178 -10.41 0.14 7.72
N TYR A 179 -9.58 1.18 7.88
CA TYR A 179 -8.39 1.17 8.74
C TYR A 179 -8.46 2.16 9.90
N ASP A 180 -9.63 2.77 10.14
CA ASP A 180 -9.93 3.64 11.29
C ASP A 180 -10.45 2.82 12.48
#